data_AF-A0A645D1Y3-F1
#
_entry.id   AF-A0A645D1Y3-F1
#
_cell.length_a   1.000
_cell.length_b   1.000
_cell.length_c   1.000
_cell.angle_alpha   90.00
_cell.angle_beta   90.00
_cell.angle_gamma   90.00
#
_symmetry.space_group_name_H-M   'P 1'
#
loop_
_entity.id
_entity.type
_entity.pdbx_description
1 polymer ?
#
loop_
_entity_poly.entity_id
_entity_poly.type
_entity_poly.pdbx_seq_one_letter_code
_entity_poly.pdbx_strand_id
1 'polypeptide(L)'
;MEVLKSYGITFTTSENLAYKVEKIVLNNNFQELKSESSKTNLKNQNNNSKNSNSIKIDKTVISRSDIYENKNYNTIIINQKSLITDLARDEAKRHKIKLIKE
;
A
#
# COMPACT_ATOMS: atom_id res chain seq x y z
N MET A 1 23.01 35.65 -10.09
CA MET A 1 22.33 35.38 -8.80
C MET A 1 21.15 36.32 -8.54
N GLU A 2 21.18 37.58 -8.98
CA GLU A 2 20.07 38.54 -8.80
C GLU A 2 18.81 38.18 -9.59
N VAL A 3 18.96 37.62 -10.80
CA VAL A 3 17.83 37.18 -11.64
C VAL A 3 16.95 36.14 -10.94
N LEU A 4 17.54 35.22 -10.16
CA LEU A 4 16.76 34.23 -9.41
C LEU A 4 16.03 34.86 -8.22
N LYS A 5 16.64 35.87 -7.58
CA LYS A 5 15.99 36.65 -6.52
C LYS A 5 14.82 37.48 -7.04
N SER A 6 14.88 38.02 -8.27
CA SER A 6 13.74 38.74 -8.87
C SER A 6 12.55 37.83 -9.16
N TYR A 7 12.76 36.53 -9.33
CA TYR A 7 11.70 35.52 -9.41
C TYR A 7 11.27 34.98 -8.03
N GLY A 8 11.75 35.55 -6.93
CA GLY A 8 11.44 35.09 -5.57
C GLY A 8 12.10 33.76 -5.18
N ILE A 9 13.07 33.28 -5.96
CA ILE A 9 13.77 32.02 -5.69
C ILE A 9 14.95 32.31 -4.77
N THR A 10 14.82 31.89 -3.50
CA THR A 10 15.89 31.97 -2.50
C THR A 10 16.56 30.62 -2.33
N PHE A 11 17.88 30.55 -2.50
CA PHE A 11 18.64 29.35 -2.18
C PHE A 11 18.75 29.19 -0.67
N THR A 12 18.18 28.10 -0.14
CA THR A 12 18.42 27.70 1.24
C THR A 12 19.77 26.99 1.33
N THR A 13 20.59 27.35 2.31
CA THR A 13 21.77 26.56 2.65
C THR A 13 21.35 25.22 3.25
N SER A 14 22.21 24.21 3.13
CA SER A 14 21.96 22.84 3.62
C SER A 14 21.58 22.80 5.10
N GLU A 15 22.19 23.68 5.91
CA GLU A 15 21.95 23.76 7.36
C GLU A 15 20.53 24.26 7.70
N ASN A 16 20.04 25.27 6.98
CA ASN A 16 18.66 25.78 7.17
C ASN A 16 17.62 24.75 6.70
N LEU A 17 17.92 24.02 5.63
CA LEU A 17 17.07 22.92 5.16
C LEU A 17 17.03 21.78 6.18
N ALA A 18 18.18 21.37 6.72
CA ALA A 18 18.26 20.31 7.74
C ALA A 18 17.43 20.66 8.97
N TYR A 19 17.59 21.87 9.52
CA TYR A 19 16.81 22.33 10.66
C TYR A 19 15.30 22.37 10.39
N LYS A 20 14.89 22.82 9.19
CA LYS A 20 13.47 22.84 8.80
C LYS A 20 12.88 21.44 8.66
N VAL A 21 13.63 20.52 8.06
CA VAL A 21 13.21 19.11 7.92
C VAL A 21 13.10 18.47 9.30
N GLU A 22 14.11 18.61 10.14
CA GLU A 22 14.11 18.08 11.50
C GLU A 22 12.95 18.65 12.33
N LYS A 23 12.72 19.96 12.26
CA LYS A 23 11.58 20.60 12.92
C LYS A 23 10.23 20.07 12.44
N ILE A 24 10.07 19.80 11.14
CA ILE A 24 8.85 19.19 10.60
C ILE A 24 8.70 17.74 11.09
N VAL A 25 9.80 16.97 11.11
CA VAL A 25 9.83 15.58 11.57
C VAL A 25 9.55 15.47 13.07
N LEU A 26 9.98 16.45 13.87
CA LEU A 26 9.72 16.50 15.31
C LEU A 26 8.34 17.06 15.64
N ASN A 27 7.85 18.06 14.90
CA ASN A 27 6.56 18.69 15.17
C ASN A 27 5.37 17.86 14.66
N ASN A 28 5.53 17.20 13.52
CA ASN A 28 4.62 16.15 13.14
C ASN A 28 5.06 14.95 13.96
N ASN A 29 4.24 14.45 14.88
CA ASN A 29 4.43 13.13 15.49
C ASN A 29 4.41 12.08 14.37
N PHE A 30 5.49 11.98 13.60
CA PHE A 30 5.82 10.79 12.85
C PHE A 30 6.03 9.76 13.95
N GLN A 31 4.92 9.09 14.31
CA GLN A 31 5.03 7.72 14.75
C GLN A 31 5.92 7.08 13.72
N GLU A 32 7.15 6.81 14.17
CA GLU A 32 7.99 5.75 13.68
C GLU A 32 7.19 4.88 12.72
N LEU A 33 7.57 4.89 11.45
CA LEU A 33 7.42 3.69 10.62
C LEU A 33 8.35 2.62 11.19
N LYS A 34 8.19 2.31 12.49
CA LYS A 34 8.31 0.95 12.95
C LYS A 34 7.32 0.21 12.07
N SER A 35 7.86 -0.73 11.34
CA SER A 35 7.16 -1.94 10.94
C SER A 35 6.56 -2.60 12.20
N GLU A 36 5.56 -1.96 12.79
CA GLU A 36 4.63 -2.58 13.69
C GLU A 36 3.75 -3.42 12.78
N SER A 37 4.04 -4.72 12.80
CA SER A 37 3.05 -5.75 12.62
C SER A 37 1.78 -5.33 13.36
N SER A 38 0.87 -4.69 12.65
CA SER A 38 -0.47 -4.40 13.13
C SER A 38 -1.16 -5.75 13.26
N LYS A 39 -1.00 -6.37 14.43
CA LYS A 39 -1.95 -7.34 14.98
C LYS A 39 -3.25 -6.58 15.22
N THR A 40 -3.96 -6.25 14.15
CA THR A 40 -5.37 -6.00 14.24
C THR A 40 -6.01 -7.35 14.53
N ASN A 41 -6.60 -7.44 15.71
CA ASN A 41 -7.50 -8.53 16.09
C ASN A 41 -8.66 -8.58 15.09
N LEU A 42 -8.48 -9.24 13.95
CA LEU A 42 -9.59 -9.82 13.23
C LEU A 42 -9.92 -11.10 13.97
N LYS A 43 -11.06 -11.05 14.68
CA LYS A 43 -11.76 -12.23 15.19
C LYS A 43 -11.61 -13.38 14.20
N ASN A 44 -11.01 -14.46 14.69
CA ASN A 44 -11.18 -15.80 14.16
C ASN A 44 -12.67 -16.08 13.95
N GLN A 45 -13.14 -15.86 12.73
CA GLN A 45 -14.30 -16.52 12.17
C GLN A 45 -13.91 -16.92 10.77
N ASN A 46 -13.32 -18.10 10.64
CA ASN A 46 -14.06 -19.23 10.09
C ASN A 46 -13.16 -20.47 10.11
N ASN A 47 -13.37 -21.27 11.16
CA ASN A 47 -13.38 -22.71 10.98
C ASN A 47 -14.39 -23.03 9.88
N ASN A 48 -13.92 -23.29 8.67
CA ASN A 48 -14.55 -24.21 7.75
C ASN A 48 -13.53 -24.66 6.70
N SER A 49 -12.83 -25.73 7.06
CA SER A 49 -12.78 -26.95 6.25
C SER A 49 -13.61 -26.86 4.96
N LYS A 50 -12.90 -26.68 3.85
CA LYS A 50 -13.12 -27.29 2.53
C LYS A 50 -12.12 -26.66 1.58
N ASN A 51 -11.59 -27.44 0.65
CA ASN A 51 -10.74 -27.04 -0.46
C ASN A 51 -11.36 -25.91 -1.31
N SER A 52 -11.45 -24.68 -0.80
CA SER A 52 -11.80 -23.52 -1.60
C SER A 52 -10.51 -23.00 -2.21
N ASN A 53 -10.20 -23.50 -3.41
CA ASN A 53 -9.10 -22.99 -4.24
C ASN A 53 -9.29 -21.52 -4.66
N SER A 54 -10.41 -20.90 -4.28
CA SER A 54 -10.80 -19.55 -4.67
C SER A 54 -11.35 -18.71 -3.52
N ILE A 55 -11.06 -17.41 -3.56
CA ILE A 55 -11.66 -16.39 -2.69
C ILE A 55 -12.28 -15.26 -3.52
N LYS A 56 -13.39 -14.69 -3.07
CA LYS A 56 -14.01 -13.51 -3.69
C LYS A 56 -13.63 -12.25 -2.90
N ILE A 57 -13.13 -11.23 -3.60
CA ILE A 57 -12.79 -9.93 -3.02
C ILE A 57 -13.72 -8.88 -3.62
N ASP A 58 -14.56 -8.29 -2.78
CA ASP A 58 -15.45 -7.19 -3.17
C ASP A 58 -14.87 -5.86 -2.66
N LYS A 59 -13.92 -5.33 -3.42
CA LYS A 59 -13.32 -4.00 -3.21
C LYS A 59 -13.29 -3.25 -4.53
N THR A 60 -13.46 -1.94 -4.49
CA THR A 60 -13.43 -1.08 -5.69
C THR A 60 -12.05 -1.01 -6.32
N VAL A 61 -10.99 -1.00 -5.52
CA VAL A 61 -9.59 -1.01 -5.97
C VAL A 61 -8.87 -2.19 -5.31
N ILE A 62 -8.24 -3.02 -6.14
CA ILE A 62 -7.43 -4.16 -5.69
C ILE A 62 -5.98 -3.74 -5.66
N SER A 63 -5.43 -3.72 -4.45
CA SER A 63 -4.05 -3.34 -4.14
C SER A 63 -3.15 -4.58 -4.04
N ARG A 64 -1.84 -4.32 -3.95
CA ARG A 64 -0.82 -5.35 -3.72
C ARG A 64 -1.07 -6.15 -2.44
N SER A 65 -1.45 -5.47 -1.35
CA SER A 65 -1.69 -6.12 -0.05
C SER A 65 -2.82 -7.13 -0.12
N ASP A 66 -3.88 -6.81 -0.86
CA ASP A 66 -5.04 -7.71 -1.03
C ASP A 66 -4.66 -9.05 -1.65
N ILE A 67 -3.72 -9.04 -2.60
CA ILE A 67 -3.22 -10.27 -3.23
C ILE A 67 -2.27 -11.01 -2.30
N TYR A 68 -1.40 -10.28 -1.61
CA TYR A 68 -0.40 -10.86 -0.71
C TYR A 68 -1.01 -11.55 0.52
N GLU A 69 -2.05 -10.94 1.11
CA GLU A 69 -2.80 -11.52 2.22
C GLU A 69 -3.52 -12.82 1.80
N ASN A 70 -3.92 -12.89 0.53
CA ASN A 70 -4.66 -14.01 -0.04
C ASN A 70 -3.80 -14.97 -0.88
N LYS A 71 -2.48 -15.01 -0.63
CA LYS A 71 -1.52 -15.84 -1.37
C LYS A 71 -1.72 -17.35 -1.24
N ASN A 72 -2.54 -17.79 -0.28
CA ASN A 72 -2.85 -19.19 -0.06
C ASN A 72 -3.94 -19.71 -1.03
N TYR A 73 -4.63 -18.81 -1.74
CA TYR A 73 -5.66 -19.16 -2.71
C TYR A 73 -5.09 -19.22 -4.13
N ASN A 74 -5.52 -20.21 -4.92
CA ASN A 74 -5.09 -20.34 -6.31
C ASN A 74 -5.84 -19.37 -7.24
N THR A 75 -7.05 -18.97 -6.86
CA THR A 75 -7.91 -18.09 -7.66
C THR A 75 -8.51 -16.98 -6.81
N ILE A 76 -8.54 -15.76 -7.34
CA ILE A 76 -9.21 -14.62 -6.73
C ILE A 76 -10.28 -14.13 -7.69
N ILE A 77 -11.53 -14.17 -7.25
CA ILE A 77 -12.70 -13.66 -7.98
C ILE A 77 -12.88 -12.20 -7.58
N ILE A 78 -12.90 -11.32 -8.57
CA ILE A 78 -12.95 -9.88 -8.44
C ILE A 78 -14.22 -9.39 -9.14
N ASN A 79 -14.88 -8.39 -8.57
CA ASN A 79 -16.02 -7.74 -9.19
C ASN A 79 -15.62 -7.06 -10.51
N GLN A 80 -16.43 -7.14 -11.56
CA GLN A 80 -16.15 -6.58 -12.88
C GLN A 80 -15.79 -5.07 -12.82
N LYS A 81 -16.45 -4.34 -11.91
CA LYS A 81 -16.26 -2.90 -11.70
C LYS A 81 -14.97 -2.54 -10.96
N SER A 82 -14.26 -3.52 -10.40
CA SER A 82 -13.06 -3.26 -9.63
C SER A 82 -11.86 -2.95 -10.52
N LEU A 83 -11.09 -1.94 -10.10
CA LEU A 83 -9.82 -1.57 -10.68
C LEU A 83 -8.71 -2.42 -10.06
N ILE A 84 -7.96 -3.14 -10.89
CA ILE A 84 -6.80 -3.92 -10.45
C ILE A 84 -5.56 -3.10 -10.76
N THR A 85 -4.84 -2.70 -9.71
CA THR A 85 -3.55 -1.98 -9.84
C THR A 85 -2.50 -2.87 -10.50
N ASP A 86 -1.53 -2.28 -11.19
CA ASP A 86 -0.46 -3.05 -11.83
C ASP A 86 0.38 -3.81 -10.81
N LEU A 87 0.62 -3.21 -9.63
CA LEU A 87 1.27 -3.87 -8.50
C LEU A 87 0.51 -5.13 -8.03
N ALA A 88 -0.82 -5.11 -8.04
CA ALA A 88 -1.61 -6.29 -7.72
C ALA A 88 -1.49 -7.38 -8.79
N ARG A 89 -1.43 -7.01 -10.08
CA ARG A 89 -1.21 -7.99 -11.16
C ARG A 89 0.17 -8.65 -11.07
N ASP A 90 1.19 -7.87 -10.76
CA ASP A 90 2.55 -8.38 -10.64
C ASP A 90 2.70 -9.35 -9.47
N GLU A 91 2.07 -9.06 -8.33
CA GLU A 91 2.02 -10.00 -7.22
C GLU A 91 1.21 -11.25 -7.54
N ALA A 92 0.07 -11.12 -8.24
CA ALA A 92 -0.71 -12.28 -8.65
C ALA A 92 0.10 -13.21 -9.56
N LYS A 93 0.88 -12.65 -10.50
CA LYS A 93 1.82 -13.42 -11.34
C LYS A 93 2.91 -14.09 -10.51
N ARG A 94 3.52 -13.35 -9.57
CA ARG A 94 4.59 -13.88 -8.70
C ARG A 94 4.12 -15.08 -7.87
N HIS A 95 2.89 -15.02 -7.36
CA HIS A 95 2.29 -16.07 -6.55
C HIS A 95 1.50 -17.11 -7.36
N LYS A 96 1.50 -17.03 -8.70
CA LYS A 96 0.74 -17.92 -9.61
C LYS A 96 -0.75 -17.98 -9.31
N ILE A 97 -1.34 -16.85 -8.91
CA ILE A 97 -2.76 -16.71 -8.59
C ILE A 97 -3.52 -16.25 -9.82
N LYS A 98 -4.63 -16.93 -10.13
CA LYS A 98 -5.51 -16.54 -11.24
C LYS A 98 -6.51 -15.49 -10.79
N LEU A 99 -6.53 -14.33 -11.46
CA LEU A 99 -7.54 -13.29 -11.23
C LEU A 99 -8.68 -13.46 -12.23
N ILE A 100 -9.91 -13.65 -11.74
CA ILE A 100 -11.12 -13.76 -12.56
C ILE A 100 -12.02 -12.58 -12.26
N LYS A 101 -12.52 -11.90 -13.29
CA LYS A 101 -13.56 -10.88 -13.14
C LYS A 101 -14.93 -11.51 -13.36
N GLU A 102 -15.84 -11.30 -12.42
CA GLU A 102 -17.26 -11.69 -12.47
C GLU A 102 -18.13 -10.44 -12.58
#